data_AF-A0A1F9BT09-F1
#
_entry.id   AF-A0A1F9BT09-F1
#
_cell.length_a   1.000
_cell.length_b   1.000
_cell.length_c   1.000
_cell.angle_alpha   90.00
_cell.angle_beta   90.00
_cell.angle_gamma   90.00
#
_symmetry.space_group_name_H-M   'P 1'
#
loop_
_entity.id
_entity.type
_entity.pdbx_description
1 polymer ?
#
loop_
_entity_poly.entity_id
_entity_poly.type
_entity_poly.pdbx_seq_one_letter_code
_entity_poly.pdbx_strand_id
1 'polypeptide(L)'
;MEPLMKIHPIPIDYAWGVLPAFYFYLTGLSAASFVISTLANVFGMGKFKAVGRIGALLAPLCLVLAPATLILDLESPWRFWYLLRYNFFPHFHPASPMAFGTWLLSIYPLEAIVYAYFLFTGNQKVAKIFGVIGIPLAISVHGYTGFVLAVVPGKHLWNTALMPFLFLISAMVSGYALVILVSIVKERFVSNSRWLKERYPQHLKLFNHFFPTVEKEVISDLTKHLIGFIALDLFLIFSDVIVMLVSTEESYHTVMSLLIGKFAPLFLGVEILLGAFIPLFLLSYSRTKAIQAWQVLASILVLTGIMTMRYIVIIGGQSFPVQLI
;
A
#
# COMPACT_ATOMS: atom_id res chain seq x y z
N MET A 1 19.84 19.77 -29.76
CA MET A 1 19.17 18.58 -29.19
C MET A 1 19.92 17.98 -27.99
N GLU A 2 21.22 18.21 -27.80
CA GLU A 2 21.98 17.74 -26.62
C GLU A 2 21.76 18.43 -25.25
N PRO A 3 21.28 19.68 -25.11
CA PRO A 3 21.37 20.34 -23.80
C PRO A 3 20.24 19.97 -22.82
N LEU A 4 19.19 19.26 -23.24
CA LEU A 4 18.08 18.84 -22.37
C LEU A 4 18.30 17.46 -21.71
N MET A 5 19.32 16.70 -22.13
CA MET A 5 19.66 15.39 -21.55
C MET A 5 20.24 15.45 -20.13
N LYS A 6 20.51 16.64 -19.58
CA LYS A 6 21.22 16.79 -18.30
C LYS A 6 20.34 16.87 -17.06
N ILE A 7 19.01 16.76 -17.18
CA ILE A 7 18.10 17.01 -16.03
C ILE A 7 17.30 15.77 -15.59
N HIS A 8 17.02 14.79 -16.45
CA HIS A 8 16.36 13.54 -16.03
C HIS A 8 16.80 12.31 -16.85
N PRO A 9 16.96 11.12 -16.22
CA PRO A 9 17.20 9.86 -16.91
C PRO A 9 15.87 9.17 -17.25
N ILE A 10 14.87 9.93 -17.72
CA ILE A 10 13.61 9.35 -18.22
C ILE A 10 13.75 9.32 -19.75
N PRO A 11 13.94 8.15 -20.37
CA PRO A 11 13.92 8.09 -21.82
C PRO A 11 12.51 8.46 -22.32
N ILE A 12 12.45 9.07 -23.51
CA ILE A 12 11.28 9.77 -24.10
C ILE A 12 10.03 8.85 -24.24
N ASP A 13 10.17 7.56 -23.97
CA ASP A 13 9.18 6.48 -24.02
C ASP A 13 8.37 6.25 -22.72
N TYR A 14 8.76 6.82 -21.57
CA TYR A 14 8.00 6.68 -20.30
C TYR A 14 7.46 8.03 -19.81
N ALA A 15 6.13 8.13 -19.63
CA ALA A 15 5.47 9.33 -19.11
C ALA A 15 5.59 9.47 -17.59
N TRP A 16 5.66 8.35 -16.86
CA TRP A 16 5.80 8.28 -15.41
C TRP A 16 7.12 7.61 -15.02
N GLY A 17 7.83 8.22 -14.07
CA GLY A 17 9.03 7.65 -13.47
C GLY A 17 8.74 6.52 -12.47
N VAL A 18 9.70 6.24 -11.59
CA VAL A 18 9.57 5.23 -10.54
C VAL A 18 8.82 5.77 -9.30
N LEU A 19 8.79 7.09 -9.10
CA LEU A 19 8.19 7.71 -7.92
C LEU A 19 6.67 7.45 -7.78
N PRO A 20 5.86 7.37 -8.86
CA PRO A 20 4.47 6.94 -8.76
C PRO A 20 4.32 5.53 -8.19
N ALA A 21 5.25 4.59 -8.45
CA ALA A 21 5.22 3.26 -7.83
C ALA A 21 5.36 3.34 -6.31
N PHE A 22 6.25 4.21 -5.81
CA PHE A 22 6.38 4.47 -4.37
C PHE A 22 5.14 5.14 -3.78
N TYR A 23 4.53 6.07 -4.51
CA TYR A 23 3.25 6.67 -4.12
C TYR A 23 2.19 5.59 -3.90
N PHE A 24 1.96 4.73 -4.90
CA PHE A 24 0.96 3.66 -4.83
C PHE A 24 1.27 2.61 -3.76
N TYR A 25 2.56 2.41 -3.46
CA TYR A 25 3.00 1.53 -2.39
C TYR A 25 2.72 2.14 -1.01
N LEU A 26 3.11 3.40 -0.79
CA LEU A 26 2.91 4.12 0.47
C LEU A 26 1.42 4.34 0.77
N THR A 27 0.61 4.71 -0.23
CA THR A 27 -0.84 4.72 -0.02
C THR A 27 -1.29 3.34 0.41
N GLY A 28 -0.92 2.27 -0.33
CA GLY A 28 -1.28 0.88 -0.03
C GLY A 28 -1.04 0.46 1.42
N LEU A 29 0.16 0.73 1.92
CA LEU A 29 0.55 0.46 3.31
C LEU A 29 -0.36 1.17 4.32
N SER A 30 -0.81 2.39 4.00
CA SER A 30 -1.70 3.16 4.86
C SER A 30 -3.11 2.59 4.96
N ALA A 31 -3.67 2.02 3.88
CA ALA A 31 -5.05 1.53 3.88
C ALA A 31 -5.27 0.45 4.94
N ALA A 32 -4.51 -0.64 4.86
CA ALA A 32 -4.68 -1.73 5.81
C ALA A 32 -4.26 -1.31 7.22
N SER A 33 -3.23 -0.46 7.36
CA SER A 33 -2.85 0.11 8.66
C SER A 33 -4.02 0.86 9.30
N PHE A 34 -4.73 1.68 8.52
CA PHE A 34 -5.92 2.39 8.98
C PHE A 34 -7.06 1.43 9.32
N VAL A 35 -7.39 0.49 8.42
CA VAL A 35 -8.45 -0.51 8.66
C VAL A 35 -8.17 -1.32 9.93
N ILE A 36 -6.95 -1.82 10.12
CA ILE A 36 -6.54 -2.53 11.35
C ILE A 36 -6.72 -1.63 12.58
N SER A 37 -6.43 -0.33 12.46
CA SER A 37 -6.68 0.64 13.54
C SER A 37 -8.14 0.71 13.96
N THR A 38 -9.04 0.68 12.99
CA THR A 38 -10.47 0.81 13.25
C THR A 38 -11.11 -0.45 13.86
N LEU A 39 -10.47 -1.63 13.78
CA LEU A 39 -11.00 -2.89 14.33
C LEU A 39 -11.38 -2.77 15.82
N ALA A 40 -10.54 -2.12 16.62
CA ALA A 40 -10.82 -1.98 18.04
C ALA A 40 -11.88 -0.90 18.34
N ASN A 41 -11.73 0.30 17.77
CA ASN A 41 -12.54 1.46 18.16
C ASN A 41 -13.89 1.55 17.42
N VAL A 42 -13.94 1.11 16.16
CA VAL A 42 -15.14 1.16 15.33
C VAL A 42 -15.92 -0.15 15.49
N PHE A 43 -15.25 -1.28 15.28
CA PHE A 43 -15.88 -2.62 15.29
C PHE A 43 -15.91 -3.27 16.68
N GLY A 44 -15.36 -2.63 17.72
CA GLY A 44 -15.41 -3.12 19.10
C GLY A 44 -14.52 -4.34 19.38
N MET A 45 -13.61 -4.70 18.46
CA MET A 45 -12.74 -5.86 18.60
C MET A 45 -11.55 -5.54 19.51
N GLY A 46 -11.81 -5.43 20.81
CA GLY A 46 -10.87 -4.93 21.82
C GLY A 46 -9.49 -5.60 21.84
N LYS A 47 -9.39 -6.87 21.43
CA LYS A 47 -8.11 -7.59 21.29
C LYS A 47 -7.12 -6.91 20.32
N PHE A 48 -7.62 -6.20 19.31
CA PHE A 48 -6.78 -5.48 18.33
C PHE A 48 -6.35 -4.08 18.79
N LYS A 49 -6.67 -3.66 20.02
CA LYS A 49 -6.37 -2.29 20.50
C LYS A 49 -4.89 -1.92 20.41
N ALA A 50 -3.99 -2.85 20.75
CA ALA A 50 -2.54 -2.60 20.73
C ALA A 50 -2.03 -2.39 19.30
N VAL A 51 -2.35 -3.31 18.37
CA VAL A 51 -1.98 -3.18 16.95
C VAL A 51 -2.72 -2.03 16.28
N GLY A 52 -3.91 -1.69 16.76
CA GLY A 52 -4.69 -0.60 16.21
C GLY A 52 -4.04 0.77 16.45
N ARG A 53 -3.34 0.96 17.58
CA ARG A 53 -2.54 2.17 17.79
C ARG A 53 -1.30 2.23 16.91
N ILE A 54 -0.71 1.08 16.58
CA ILE A 54 0.38 1.02 15.58
C ILE A 54 -0.16 1.44 14.21
N GLY A 55 -1.29 0.88 13.79
CA GLY A 55 -1.96 1.23 12.53
C GLY A 55 -2.33 2.73 12.44
N ALA A 56 -2.82 3.31 13.54
CA ALA A 56 -3.15 4.74 13.61
C ALA A 56 -1.94 5.67 13.44
N LEU A 57 -0.73 5.20 13.78
CA LEU A 57 0.49 5.96 13.56
C LEU A 57 1.00 5.76 12.12
N LEU A 58 1.01 4.51 11.64
CA LEU A 58 1.57 4.17 10.33
C LEU A 58 0.75 4.75 9.18
N ALA A 59 -0.58 4.73 9.27
CA ALA A 59 -1.45 5.24 8.23
C ALA A 59 -1.15 6.71 7.84
N PRO A 60 -1.24 7.69 8.76
CA PRO A 60 -0.92 9.08 8.43
C PRO A 60 0.55 9.28 8.04
N LEU A 61 1.50 8.54 8.64
CA LEU A 61 2.91 8.62 8.26
C LEU A 61 3.11 8.29 6.77
N CYS A 62 2.56 7.16 6.33
CA CYS A 62 2.63 6.75 4.93
C CYS A 62 1.87 7.73 4.01
N LEU A 63 0.73 8.25 4.46
CA LEU A 63 -0.11 9.18 3.69
C LEU A 63 0.46 10.59 3.54
N VAL A 64 1.35 11.02 4.43
CA VAL A 64 2.08 12.29 4.25
C VAL A 64 3.23 12.10 3.26
N LEU A 65 3.89 10.93 3.29
CA LEU A 65 5.00 10.62 2.39
C LEU A 65 4.53 10.33 0.96
N ALA A 66 3.37 9.71 0.77
CA ALA A 66 2.85 9.34 -0.54
C ALA A 66 2.65 10.53 -1.52
N PRO A 67 1.93 11.62 -1.16
CA PRO A 67 1.82 12.78 -2.05
C PRO A 67 3.15 13.52 -2.21
N ALA A 68 4.08 13.43 -1.25
CA ALA A 68 5.41 14.00 -1.41
C ALA A 68 6.18 13.34 -2.57
N THR A 69 6.04 12.03 -2.77
CA THR A 69 6.68 11.37 -3.93
C THR A 69 6.06 11.80 -5.25
N LEU A 70 4.75 12.08 -5.31
CA LEU A 70 4.12 12.65 -6.50
C LEU A 70 4.57 14.09 -6.79
N ILE A 71 4.68 14.93 -5.75
CA ILE A 71 5.14 16.32 -5.91
C ILE A 71 6.57 16.35 -6.45
N LEU A 72 7.43 15.43 -6.01
CA LEU A 72 8.80 15.30 -6.50
C LEU A 72 8.89 14.73 -7.93
N ASP A 73 7.88 14.00 -8.38
CA ASP A 73 7.79 13.47 -9.75
C ASP A 73 7.35 14.54 -10.77
N LEU A 74 6.73 15.64 -10.32
CA LEU A 74 6.36 16.75 -11.18
C LEU A 74 7.60 17.43 -11.77
N GLU A 75 7.55 17.79 -13.06
CA GLU A 75 8.59 18.61 -13.71
C GLU A 75 8.82 19.96 -13.00
N SER A 76 7.77 20.50 -12.39
CA SER A 76 7.82 21.72 -11.59
C SER A 76 7.15 21.51 -10.23
N PRO A 77 7.86 20.95 -9.24
CA PRO A 77 7.29 20.62 -7.92
C PRO A 77 6.63 21.81 -7.24
N TRP A 78 7.20 23.02 -7.40
CA TRP A 78 6.68 24.26 -6.83
C TRP A 78 5.28 24.66 -7.33
N ARG A 79 4.83 24.09 -8.45
CA ARG A 79 3.54 24.35 -9.07
C ARG A 79 2.44 23.38 -8.60
N PHE A 80 2.73 22.45 -7.68
CA PHE A 80 1.76 21.45 -7.22
C PHE A 80 0.46 22.07 -6.69
N TRP A 81 0.54 23.25 -6.06
CA TRP A 81 -0.63 23.95 -5.50
C TRP A 81 -1.65 24.38 -6.57
N TYR A 82 -1.26 24.46 -7.84
CA TYR A 82 -2.21 24.66 -8.94
C TYR A 82 -3.16 23.48 -9.09
N LEU A 83 -2.71 22.25 -8.80
CA LEU A 83 -3.58 21.07 -8.78
C LEU A 83 -4.67 21.24 -7.72
N LEU A 84 -4.30 21.75 -6.53
CA LEU A 84 -5.27 22.05 -5.46
C LEU A 84 -6.20 23.19 -5.88
N ARG A 85 -5.66 24.31 -6.36
CA ARG A 85 -6.48 25.48 -6.75
C ARG A 85 -7.48 25.18 -7.86
N TYR A 86 -7.09 24.40 -8.86
CA TYR A 86 -7.89 24.17 -10.07
C TYR A 86 -8.69 22.86 -10.05
N ASN A 87 -8.49 21.97 -9.08
CA ASN A 87 -9.36 20.81 -8.91
C ASN A 87 -10.33 20.96 -7.73
N PHE A 88 -10.17 21.94 -6.84
CA PHE A 88 -11.18 22.27 -5.83
C PHE A 88 -12.24 23.24 -6.35
N PHE A 89 -13.38 23.31 -5.65
CA PHE A 89 -14.52 24.15 -6.03
C PHE A 89 -14.10 25.62 -6.20
N PRO A 90 -14.50 26.32 -7.28
CA PRO A 90 -15.52 25.97 -8.29
C PRO A 90 -14.99 25.29 -9.57
N HIS A 91 -13.70 24.97 -9.66
CA HIS A 91 -13.06 24.51 -10.90
C HIS A 91 -13.01 22.98 -11.05
N PHE A 92 -13.83 22.23 -10.30
CA PHE A 92 -13.79 20.78 -10.33
C PHE A 92 -14.17 20.22 -11.70
N HIS A 93 -13.29 19.40 -12.29
CA HIS A 93 -13.50 18.74 -13.58
C HIS A 93 -13.85 17.25 -13.36
N PRO A 94 -15.14 16.88 -13.26
CA PRO A 94 -15.56 15.51 -12.94
C PRO A 94 -15.22 14.49 -14.03
N ALA A 95 -14.90 14.94 -15.25
CA ALA A 95 -14.45 14.06 -16.33
C ALA A 95 -12.98 13.61 -16.17
N SER A 96 -12.19 14.28 -15.33
CA SER A 96 -10.78 13.95 -15.11
C SER A 96 -10.63 12.98 -13.93
N PRO A 97 -10.13 11.75 -14.14
CA PRO A 97 -9.79 10.85 -13.05
C PRO A 97 -8.85 11.52 -12.03
N MET A 98 -7.85 12.26 -12.52
CA MET A 98 -6.85 12.94 -11.68
C MET A 98 -7.45 13.99 -10.73
N ALA A 99 -8.59 14.58 -11.09
CA ALA A 99 -9.31 15.51 -10.22
C ALA A 99 -9.78 14.81 -8.93
N PHE A 100 -10.34 13.61 -9.03
CA PHE A 100 -10.74 12.82 -7.86
C PHE A 100 -9.55 12.46 -6.97
N GLY A 101 -8.42 12.10 -7.57
CA GLY A 101 -7.18 11.84 -6.83
C GLY A 101 -6.73 13.02 -5.99
N THR A 102 -6.85 14.23 -6.52
CA THR A 102 -6.50 15.46 -5.79
C THR A 102 -7.35 15.64 -4.53
N TRP A 103 -8.66 15.40 -4.61
CA TRP A 103 -9.56 15.48 -3.45
C TRP A 103 -9.26 14.39 -2.43
N LEU A 104 -9.16 13.14 -2.89
CA LEU A 104 -8.92 11.98 -2.04
C LEU A 104 -7.58 12.08 -1.29
N LEU A 105 -6.51 12.49 -1.99
CA LEU A 105 -5.19 12.69 -1.38
C LEU A 105 -5.07 13.94 -0.52
N SER A 106 -6.00 14.89 -0.62
CA SER A 106 -6.03 16.04 0.28
C SER A 106 -6.80 15.72 1.56
N ILE A 107 -7.92 15.00 1.44
CA ILE A 107 -8.84 14.75 2.57
C ILE A 107 -8.34 13.59 3.43
N TYR A 108 -7.94 12.48 2.82
CA TYR A 108 -7.63 11.25 3.57
C TYR A 108 -6.43 11.39 4.52
N PRO A 109 -5.29 12.02 4.15
CA PRO A 109 -4.21 12.22 5.11
C PRO A 109 -4.62 13.10 6.30
N LEU A 110 -5.41 14.16 6.06
CA LEU A 110 -5.90 15.04 7.11
C LEU A 110 -6.86 14.29 8.04
N GLU A 111 -7.79 13.52 7.49
CA GLU A 111 -8.70 12.66 8.24
C GLU A 111 -7.93 11.67 9.11
N ALA A 112 -6.93 10.97 8.54
CA ALA A 112 -6.12 10.00 9.27
C ALA A 112 -5.32 10.64 10.41
N ILE A 113 -4.82 11.87 10.23
CA ILE A 113 -4.15 12.65 11.29
C ILE A 113 -5.13 12.99 12.42
N VAL A 114 -6.33 13.46 12.08
CA VAL A 114 -7.36 13.83 13.06
C VAL A 114 -7.83 12.59 13.83
N TYR A 115 -8.07 11.47 13.13
CA TYR A 115 -8.37 10.18 13.74
C TYR A 115 -7.28 9.76 14.73
N ALA A 116 -6.02 9.78 14.30
CA ALA A 116 -4.89 9.40 15.15
C ALA A 116 -4.77 10.31 16.39
N TYR A 117 -4.91 11.62 16.21
CA TYR A 117 -4.88 12.59 17.30
C TYR A 117 -5.93 12.28 18.38
N PHE A 118 -7.20 12.08 17.97
CA PHE A 118 -8.27 11.78 18.93
C PHE A 118 -8.13 10.40 19.56
N LEU A 119 -7.57 9.42 18.82
CA LEU A 119 -7.28 8.11 19.37
C LEU A 119 -6.21 8.17 20.48
N PHE A 120 -5.13 8.91 20.27
CA PHE A 120 -4.04 9.02 21.24
C PHE A 120 -4.36 9.95 22.42
N THR A 121 -5.22 10.96 22.23
CA THR A 121 -5.71 11.82 23.34
C THR A 121 -6.81 11.16 24.18
N GLY A 122 -7.33 10.01 23.73
CA GLY A 122 -8.30 9.21 24.49
C GLY A 122 -9.76 9.60 24.28
N ASN A 123 -10.07 10.52 23.36
CA ASN A 123 -11.44 10.86 23.00
C ASN A 123 -12.05 9.81 22.05
N GLN A 124 -12.47 8.68 22.63
CA GLN A 124 -12.96 7.51 21.87
C GLN A 124 -14.19 7.81 21.02
N LYS A 125 -15.05 8.74 21.46
CA LYS A 125 -16.26 9.12 20.70
C LYS A 125 -15.90 9.77 19.38
N VAL A 126 -15.00 10.77 19.41
CA VAL A 126 -14.57 11.48 18.20
C VAL A 126 -13.69 10.57 17.34
N ALA A 127 -12.77 9.81 17.94
CA ALA A 127 -11.96 8.83 17.22
C ALA A 127 -12.84 7.80 16.47
N LYS A 128 -13.95 7.35 17.08
CA LYS A 128 -14.89 6.44 16.41
C LYS A 128 -15.59 7.09 15.21
N ILE A 129 -16.00 8.36 15.32
CA ILE A 129 -16.64 9.10 14.20
C ILE A 129 -15.67 9.22 13.03
N PHE A 130 -14.44 9.70 13.28
CA PHE A 130 -13.44 9.81 12.22
C PHE A 130 -13.05 8.44 11.67
N GLY A 131 -12.89 7.42 12.52
CA GLY A 131 -12.64 6.05 12.07
C GLY A 131 -13.73 5.50 11.13
N VAL A 132 -15.01 5.82 11.38
CA VAL A 132 -16.12 5.44 10.49
C VAL A 132 -16.05 6.18 9.15
N ILE A 133 -15.66 7.46 9.15
CA ILE A 133 -15.50 8.28 7.94
C ILE A 133 -14.27 7.85 7.13
N GLY A 134 -13.18 7.51 7.82
CA GLY A 134 -11.91 7.12 7.22
C GLY A 134 -11.95 5.75 6.54
N ILE A 135 -12.82 4.82 6.94
CA ILE A 135 -12.94 3.51 6.27
C ILE A 135 -13.38 3.67 4.80
N PRO A 136 -14.49 4.35 4.48
CA PRO A 136 -14.84 4.68 3.09
C PRO A 136 -13.73 5.44 2.37
N LEU A 137 -13.09 6.43 3.00
CA LEU A 137 -12.00 7.18 2.37
C LEU A 137 -10.80 6.29 2.04
N ALA A 138 -10.40 5.40 2.95
CA ALA A 138 -9.32 4.45 2.74
C ALA A 138 -9.64 3.54 1.55
N ILE A 139 -10.86 2.99 1.47
CA ILE A 139 -11.30 2.16 0.34
C ILE A 139 -11.34 2.99 -0.94
N SER A 140 -11.87 4.21 -0.90
CA SER A 140 -11.98 5.09 -2.07
C SER A 140 -10.62 5.50 -2.62
N VAL A 141 -9.67 5.91 -1.77
CA VAL A 141 -8.30 6.26 -2.20
C VAL A 141 -7.64 5.06 -2.89
N HIS A 142 -7.79 3.87 -2.34
CA HIS A 142 -7.13 2.67 -2.88
C HIS A 142 -7.80 2.12 -4.12
N GLY A 143 -9.13 2.03 -4.13
CA GLY A 143 -9.88 1.71 -5.33
C GLY A 143 -9.59 2.71 -6.44
N TYR A 144 -9.53 4.01 -6.11
CA TYR A 144 -9.18 5.07 -7.05
C TYR A 144 -7.78 4.88 -7.65
N THR A 145 -6.79 4.44 -6.87
CA THR A 145 -5.44 4.22 -7.41
C THR A 145 -5.37 3.16 -8.50
N GLY A 146 -6.20 2.11 -8.43
CA GLY A 146 -6.34 1.18 -9.55
C GLY A 146 -7.26 1.73 -10.65
N PHE A 147 -8.29 2.49 -10.30
CA PHE A 147 -9.20 3.11 -11.26
C PHE A 147 -8.50 4.10 -12.21
N VAL A 148 -7.59 4.94 -11.71
CA VAL A 148 -6.86 5.92 -12.54
C VAL A 148 -6.00 5.24 -13.60
N LEU A 149 -5.53 4.02 -13.33
CA LEU A 149 -4.83 3.18 -14.30
C LEU A 149 -5.83 2.51 -15.26
N ALA A 150 -6.92 1.95 -14.71
CA ALA A 150 -7.95 1.24 -15.47
C ALA A 150 -8.58 2.06 -16.60
N VAL A 151 -8.58 3.39 -16.49
CA VAL A 151 -9.21 4.30 -17.46
C VAL A 151 -8.26 4.81 -18.54
N VAL A 152 -7.05 4.25 -18.66
CA VAL A 152 -6.08 4.62 -19.71
C VAL A 152 -6.17 3.62 -20.86
N PRO A 153 -6.85 3.95 -21.98
CA PRO A 153 -6.99 3.03 -23.10
C PRO A 153 -5.64 2.74 -23.76
N GLY A 154 -5.49 1.54 -24.32
CA GLY A 154 -4.27 1.12 -25.02
C GLY A 154 -3.10 0.73 -24.11
N LYS A 155 -3.25 0.82 -22.79
CA LYS A 155 -2.30 0.26 -21.81
C LYS A 155 -2.88 -0.99 -21.19
N HIS A 156 -2.73 -2.13 -21.87
CA HIS A 156 -3.43 -3.39 -21.52
C HIS A 156 -3.14 -3.92 -20.11
N LEU A 157 -1.92 -3.71 -19.58
CA LEU A 157 -1.62 -4.07 -18.19
C LEU A 157 -2.39 -3.20 -17.17
N TRP A 158 -2.87 -2.03 -17.57
CA TRP A 158 -3.62 -1.12 -16.72
C TRP A 158 -5.12 -1.24 -16.94
N ASN A 159 -5.55 -1.30 -18.20
CA ASN A 159 -6.93 -1.25 -18.65
C ASN A 159 -7.67 -2.57 -18.42
N THR A 160 -7.77 -2.99 -17.15
CA THR A 160 -8.52 -4.18 -16.74
C THR A 160 -9.56 -3.81 -15.69
N ALA A 161 -10.71 -4.47 -15.72
CA ALA A 161 -11.77 -4.27 -14.72
C ALA A 161 -11.33 -4.72 -13.31
N LEU A 162 -10.31 -5.59 -13.23
CA LEU A 162 -9.76 -6.06 -11.96
C LEU A 162 -8.77 -5.08 -11.34
N MET A 163 -8.26 -4.08 -12.08
CA MET A 163 -7.21 -3.17 -11.60
C MET A 163 -7.55 -2.47 -10.26
N PRO A 164 -8.76 -1.92 -10.03
CA PRO A 164 -9.13 -1.38 -8.71
C PRO A 164 -9.07 -2.43 -7.58
N PHE A 165 -9.47 -3.66 -7.86
CA PHE A 165 -9.49 -4.75 -6.88
C PHE A 165 -8.09 -5.28 -6.60
N LEU A 166 -7.25 -5.43 -7.63
CA LEU A 166 -5.84 -5.78 -7.48
C LEU A 166 -5.13 -4.77 -6.58
N PHE A 167 -5.36 -3.47 -6.77
CA PHE A 167 -4.78 -2.44 -5.92
C PHE A 167 -5.30 -2.47 -4.48
N LEU A 168 -6.60 -2.72 -4.31
CA LEU A 168 -7.22 -2.79 -2.98
C LEU A 168 -6.74 -4.02 -2.19
N ILE A 169 -6.70 -5.20 -2.82
CA ILE A 169 -6.27 -6.45 -2.15
C ILE A 169 -4.77 -6.43 -1.86
N SER A 170 -3.93 -6.01 -2.81
CA SER A 170 -2.48 -5.85 -2.57
C SER A 170 -2.16 -4.79 -1.50
N ALA A 171 -3.01 -3.76 -1.35
CA ALA A 171 -2.91 -2.81 -0.23
C ALA A 171 -3.18 -3.50 1.11
N MET A 172 -4.18 -4.40 1.18
CA MET A 172 -4.43 -5.21 2.36
C MET A 172 -3.26 -6.15 2.66
N VAL A 173 -2.71 -6.82 1.65
CA VAL A 173 -1.52 -7.70 1.78
C VAL A 173 -0.33 -6.94 2.39
N SER A 174 0.04 -5.81 1.79
CA SER A 174 1.21 -5.03 2.22
C SER A 174 0.99 -4.35 3.58
N GLY A 175 -0.19 -3.79 3.86
CA GLY A 175 -0.46 -3.14 5.14
C GLY A 175 -0.54 -4.11 6.32
N TYR A 176 -1.10 -5.32 6.14
CA TYR A 176 -1.05 -6.37 7.18
C TYR A 176 0.39 -6.80 7.44
N ALA A 177 1.18 -7.04 6.39
CA ALA A 177 2.60 -7.37 6.53
C ALA A 177 3.37 -6.28 7.29
N LEU A 178 3.12 -5.00 6.99
CA LEU A 178 3.74 -3.88 7.69
C LEU A 178 3.38 -3.84 9.18
N VAL A 179 2.10 -3.96 9.53
CA VAL A 179 1.66 -3.92 10.94
C VAL A 179 2.23 -5.11 11.71
N ILE A 180 2.27 -6.32 11.13
CA ILE A 180 2.90 -7.49 11.75
C ILE A 180 4.39 -7.23 11.99
N LEU A 181 5.11 -6.77 10.96
CA LEU A 181 6.54 -6.47 11.03
C LEU A 181 6.84 -5.45 12.14
N VAL A 182 6.16 -4.31 12.11
CA VAL A 182 6.36 -3.23 13.09
C VAL A 182 5.98 -3.70 14.49
N SER A 183 4.92 -4.49 14.65
CA SER A 183 4.53 -5.05 15.95
C SER A 183 5.62 -5.94 16.53
N ILE A 184 6.17 -6.88 15.74
CA ILE A 184 7.23 -7.78 16.22
C ILE A 184 8.52 -7.02 16.49
N VAL A 185 8.91 -6.09 15.62
CA VAL A 185 10.12 -5.25 15.80
C VAL A 185 10.00 -4.39 17.05
N LYS A 186 8.86 -3.70 17.23
CA LYS A 186 8.57 -2.91 18.44
C LYS A 186 8.69 -3.78 19.70
N GLU A 187 8.05 -4.95 19.72
CA GLU A 187 8.10 -5.84 20.88
C GLU A 187 9.51 -6.32 21.18
N ARG A 188 10.28 -6.70 20.16
CA ARG A 188 11.62 -7.27 20.33
C ARG A 188 12.66 -6.23 20.75
N PHE A 189 12.65 -5.06 20.11
CA PHE A 189 13.72 -4.07 20.25
C PHE A 189 13.36 -2.91 21.18
N VAL A 190 12.08 -2.67 21.44
CA VAL A 190 11.63 -1.57 22.33
C VAL A 190 11.02 -2.13 23.61
N SER A 191 9.84 -2.76 23.54
CA SER A 191 9.08 -3.19 24.72
C SER A 191 9.84 -4.18 25.61
N ASN A 192 10.54 -5.15 25.00
CA ASN A 192 11.24 -6.22 25.72
C ASN A 192 12.75 -5.99 25.86
N SER A 193 13.28 -4.85 25.43
CA SER A 193 14.71 -4.55 25.54
C SER A 193 15.13 -4.37 26.99
N ARG A 194 16.06 -5.21 27.47
CA ARG A 194 16.64 -5.10 28.82
C ARG A 194 17.41 -3.78 28.98
N TRP A 195 18.17 -3.40 27.97
CA TRP A 195 18.95 -2.15 27.97
C TRP A 195 18.07 -0.91 28.14
N LEU A 196 16.93 -0.82 27.44
CA LEU A 196 16.00 0.30 27.59
C LEU A 196 15.30 0.30 28.95
N LYS A 197 14.99 -0.88 29.50
CA LYS A 197 14.38 -1.00 30.84
C LYS A 197 15.32 -0.49 31.93
N GLU A 198 16.62 -0.77 31.82
CA GLU A 198 17.63 -0.34 32.78
C GLU A 198 18.01 1.14 32.61
N ARG A 199 18.21 1.60 31.36
CA ARG A 199 18.73 2.95 31.09
C ARG A 199 17.65 4.04 31.07
N TYR A 200 16.45 3.75 30.57
CA TYR A 200 15.38 4.73 30.35
C TYR A 200 13.99 4.23 30.81
N PRO A 201 13.81 3.82 32.08
CA PRO A 201 12.58 3.21 32.55
C PRO A 201 11.34 4.11 32.42
N GLN A 202 11.49 5.42 32.65
CA GLN A 202 10.36 6.37 32.57
C GLN A 202 9.90 6.58 31.12
N HIS A 203 10.83 6.72 30.17
CA HIS A 203 10.50 6.89 28.76
C HIS A 203 9.88 5.61 28.18
N LEU A 204 10.34 4.43 28.61
CA LEU A 204 9.75 3.18 28.19
C LEU A 204 8.32 2.99 28.74
N LYS A 205 8.06 3.42 29.98
CA LYS A 205 6.68 3.45 30.53
C LYS A 205 5.77 4.37 29.73
N LEU A 206 6.24 5.56 29.37
CA LEU A 206 5.50 6.51 28.54
C LEU A 206 5.25 5.94 27.13
N PHE A 207 6.26 5.34 26.51
CA PHE A 207 6.13 4.68 25.21
C PHE A 207 5.09 3.56 25.24
N ASN A 208 5.16 2.67 26.23
CA ASN A 208 4.20 1.56 26.38
C ASN A 208 2.79 2.04 26.76
N HIS A 209 2.65 3.21 27.37
CA HIS A 209 1.35 3.84 27.58
C HIS A 209 0.69 4.19 26.24
N PHE A 210 1.44 4.71 25.26
CA PHE A 210 0.94 5.00 23.92
C PHE A 210 0.88 3.76 23.02
N PHE A 211 1.83 2.84 23.13
CA PHE A 211 1.91 1.62 22.34
C PHE A 211 1.93 0.38 23.24
N PRO A 212 0.76 -0.08 23.72
CA PRO A 212 0.65 -1.25 24.58
C PRO A 212 1.30 -2.49 23.97
N THR A 213 1.62 -3.46 24.83
CA THR A 213 2.18 -4.75 24.43
C THR A 213 1.25 -5.46 23.45
N VAL A 214 1.80 -5.95 22.35
CA VAL A 214 1.06 -6.74 21.37
C VAL A 214 1.13 -8.22 21.73
N GLU A 215 -0.02 -8.82 21.99
CA GLU A 215 -0.12 -10.24 22.31
C GLU A 215 0.19 -11.12 21.09
N LYS A 216 0.83 -12.27 21.34
CA LYS A 216 1.18 -13.22 20.27
C LYS A 216 -0.05 -13.76 19.52
N GLU A 217 -1.18 -13.90 20.21
CA GLU A 217 -2.44 -14.33 19.60
C GLU A 217 -2.94 -13.32 18.56
N VAL A 218 -2.84 -12.03 18.86
CA VAL A 218 -3.21 -10.95 17.92
C VAL A 218 -2.32 -11.00 16.67
N ILE A 219 -1.02 -11.23 16.82
CA ILE A 219 -0.09 -11.39 15.69
C ILE A 219 -0.47 -12.63 14.85
N SER A 220 -0.79 -13.74 15.52
CA SER A 220 -1.26 -14.97 14.86
C SER A 220 -2.54 -14.73 14.05
N ASP A 221 -3.49 -13.99 14.61
CA ASP A 221 -4.72 -13.63 13.91
C ASP A 221 -4.46 -12.71 12.71
N LEU A 222 -3.64 -11.65 12.85
CA LEU A 222 -3.24 -10.82 11.71
C LEU A 222 -2.56 -11.64 10.61
N THR A 223 -1.73 -12.62 10.99
CA THR A 223 -1.07 -13.53 10.06
C THR A 223 -2.08 -14.39 9.28
N LYS A 224 -3.14 -14.88 9.92
CA LYS A 224 -4.22 -15.62 9.21
C LYS A 224 -4.94 -14.74 8.18
N HIS A 225 -5.22 -13.48 8.53
CA HIS A 225 -5.82 -12.54 7.57
C HIS A 225 -4.86 -12.27 6.41
N LEU A 226 -3.57 -12.07 6.68
CA LEU A 226 -2.54 -11.89 5.66
C LEU A 226 -2.49 -13.09 4.69
N ILE A 227 -2.52 -14.33 5.20
CA ILE A 227 -2.59 -15.54 4.37
C ILE A 227 -3.81 -15.51 3.45
N GLY A 228 -4.98 -15.15 3.99
CA GLY A 228 -6.21 -15.03 3.19
C GLY A 228 -6.10 -13.98 2.10
N PHE A 229 -5.54 -12.80 2.41
CA PHE A 229 -5.33 -11.76 1.41
C PHE A 229 -4.30 -12.13 0.35
N ILE A 230 -3.19 -12.81 0.71
CA ILE A 230 -2.22 -13.31 -0.28
C ILE A 230 -2.87 -14.32 -1.23
N ALA A 231 -3.67 -15.24 -0.70
CA ALA A 231 -4.38 -16.21 -1.53
C ALA A 231 -5.38 -15.53 -2.49
N LEU A 232 -6.11 -14.52 -2.01
CA LEU A 232 -7.02 -13.73 -2.83
C LEU A 232 -6.27 -12.91 -3.89
N ASP A 233 -5.14 -12.31 -3.53
CA ASP A 233 -4.29 -11.54 -4.45
C ASP A 233 -3.77 -12.43 -5.58
N LEU A 234 -3.22 -13.60 -5.24
CA LEU A 234 -2.78 -14.60 -6.22
C LEU A 234 -3.91 -15.06 -7.14
N PHE A 235 -5.12 -15.25 -6.61
CA PHE A 235 -6.29 -15.61 -7.42
C PHE A 235 -6.67 -14.49 -8.40
N LEU A 236 -6.68 -13.23 -7.95
CA LEU A 236 -6.99 -12.09 -8.81
C LEU A 236 -5.93 -11.89 -9.90
N ILE A 237 -4.64 -11.99 -9.55
CA ILE A 237 -3.53 -11.91 -10.51
C ILE A 237 -3.63 -13.04 -11.53
N PHE A 238 -3.87 -14.27 -11.07
CA PHE A 238 -4.05 -15.42 -11.95
C PHE A 238 -5.23 -15.22 -12.91
N SER A 239 -6.37 -14.74 -12.40
CA SER A 239 -7.55 -14.45 -13.21
C SER A 239 -7.25 -13.39 -14.28
N ASP A 240 -6.59 -12.30 -13.91
CA ASP A 240 -6.26 -11.21 -14.84
C ASP A 240 -5.31 -11.69 -15.94
N VAL A 241 -4.26 -12.43 -15.55
CA VAL A 241 -3.29 -13.03 -16.47
C VAL A 241 -3.98 -13.98 -17.46
N ILE A 242 -4.84 -14.89 -17.01
CA ILE A 242 -5.53 -15.85 -17.89
C ILE A 242 -6.47 -15.14 -18.86
N VAL A 243 -7.24 -14.15 -18.40
CA VAL A 243 -8.12 -13.37 -19.27
C VAL A 243 -7.30 -12.62 -20.32
N MET A 244 -6.21 -11.96 -19.92
CA MET A 244 -5.35 -11.25 -20.84
C MET A 244 -4.73 -12.16 -21.91
N LEU A 245 -4.34 -13.40 -21.55
CA LEU A 245 -3.79 -14.38 -22.50
C LEU A 245 -4.72 -14.75 -23.65
N VAL A 246 -6.04 -14.63 -23.46
CA VAL A 246 -7.04 -15.07 -24.46
C VAL A 246 -7.87 -13.92 -25.04
N SER A 247 -7.62 -12.67 -24.59
CA SER A 247 -8.45 -11.51 -24.94
C SER A 247 -8.10 -10.89 -26.29
N THR A 248 -6.93 -10.25 -26.39
CA THR A 248 -6.43 -9.58 -27.59
C THR A 248 -4.96 -9.94 -27.80
N GLU A 249 -4.46 -9.80 -29.03
CA GLU A 249 -3.05 -10.04 -29.35
C GLU A 249 -2.12 -9.14 -28.52
N GLU A 250 -2.51 -7.89 -28.30
CA GLU A 250 -1.73 -6.93 -27.50
C GLU A 250 -1.69 -7.29 -26.00
N SER A 251 -2.83 -7.73 -25.43
CA SER A 251 -2.88 -8.26 -24.07
C SER A 251 -2.05 -9.53 -23.92
N TYR A 252 -2.08 -10.40 -24.93
CA TYR A 252 -1.24 -11.60 -24.96
C TYR A 252 0.25 -11.24 -24.93
N HIS A 253 0.71 -10.32 -25.78
CA HIS A 253 2.10 -9.87 -25.78
C HIS A 253 2.51 -9.19 -24.46
N THR A 254 1.59 -8.41 -23.87
CA THR A 254 1.79 -7.79 -22.55
C THR A 254 2.04 -8.87 -21.49
N VAL A 255 1.22 -9.92 -21.42
CA VAL A 255 1.41 -11.02 -20.47
C VAL A 255 2.65 -11.85 -20.78
N MET A 256 2.94 -12.14 -22.06
CA MET A 256 4.15 -12.87 -22.44
C MET A 256 5.42 -12.15 -21.95
N SER A 257 5.40 -10.81 -21.92
CA SER A 257 6.51 -10.04 -21.35
C SER A 257 6.73 -10.29 -19.85
N LEU A 258 5.65 -10.57 -19.11
CA LEU A 258 5.65 -10.88 -17.68
C LEU A 258 6.00 -12.35 -17.40
N LEU A 259 5.65 -13.26 -18.30
CA LEU A 259 5.89 -14.70 -18.09
C LEU A 259 7.26 -15.16 -18.59
N ILE A 260 7.69 -14.67 -19.74
CA ILE A 260 8.94 -15.11 -20.41
C ILE A 260 9.83 -13.96 -20.89
N GLY A 261 9.35 -12.72 -20.85
CA GLY A 261 10.07 -11.55 -21.34
C GLY A 261 10.89 -10.82 -20.26
N LYS A 262 11.16 -9.53 -20.53
CA LYS A 262 12.02 -8.66 -19.70
C LYS A 262 11.56 -8.55 -18.23
N PHE A 263 10.26 -8.64 -17.97
CA PHE A 263 9.71 -8.49 -16.62
C PHE A 263 9.56 -9.83 -15.89
N ALA A 264 9.84 -10.96 -16.53
CA ALA A 264 9.67 -12.28 -15.93
C ALA A 264 10.46 -12.52 -14.63
N PRO A 265 11.73 -12.09 -14.48
CA PRO A 265 12.43 -12.23 -13.21
C PRO A 265 11.77 -11.45 -12.07
N LEU A 266 11.18 -10.30 -12.36
CA LEU A 266 10.50 -9.48 -11.37
C LEU A 266 9.12 -10.04 -11.04
N PHE A 267 8.33 -10.39 -12.07
CA PHE A 267 6.98 -10.92 -11.89
C PHE A 267 7.01 -12.32 -11.27
N LEU A 268 7.58 -13.32 -11.95
CA LEU A 268 7.57 -14.70 -11.46
C LEU A 268 8.50 -14.89 -10.26
N GLY A 269 9.69 -14.29 -10.31
CA GLY A 269 10.70 -14.46 -9.27
C GLY A 269 10.40 -13.68 -8.00
N VAL A 270 10.22 -12.36 -8.11
CA VAL A 270 10.12 -11.49 -6.93
C VAL A 270 8.69 -11.34 -6.44
N GLU A 271 7.73 -11.01 -7.30
CA GLU A 271 6.34 -10.80 -6.91
C GLU A 271 5.65 -12.12 -6.55
N ILE A 272 5.61 -13.08 -7.48
CA ILE A 272 4.87 -14.33 -7.33
C ILE A 272 5.58 -15.30 -6.38
N LEU A 273 6.85 -15.65 -6.65
CA LEU A 273 7.55 -16.66 -5.85
C LEU A 273 8.00 -16.11 -4.49
N LEU A 274 8.88 -15.10 -4.48
CA LEU A 274 9.42 -14.53 -3.25
C LEU A 274 8.35 -13.77 -2.45
N GLY A 275 7.49 -13.00 -3.10
CA GLY A 275 6.53 -12.09 -2.48
C GLY A 275 5.22 -12.73 -2.03
N ALA A 276 4.81 -13.84 -2.66
CA ALA A 276 3.53 -14.48 -2.36
C ALA A 276 3.68 -15.95 -1.96
N PHE A 277 4.18 -16.84 -2.82
CA PHE A 277 4.21 -18.29 -2.55
C PHE A 277 5.09 -18.67 -1.35
N ILE A 278 6.31 -18.13 -1.25
CA ILE A 278 7.20 -18.43 -0.13
C ILE A 278 6.60 -17.93 1.20
N PRO A 279 6.14 -16.67 1.34
CA PRO A 279 5.43 -16.20 2.52
C PRO A 279 4.20 -17.04 2.84
N LEU A 280 3.37 -17.37 1.84
CA LEU A 280 2.19 -18.21 2.01
C LEU A 280 2.55 -19.57 2.60
N PHE A 281 3.60 -20.22 2.10
CA PHE A 281 4.12 -21.47 2.63
C PHE A 281 4.66 -21.31 4.05
N LEU A 282 5.52 -20.33 4.30
CA LEU A 282 6.13 -20.06 5.61
C LEU A 282 5.09 -19.77 6.69
N LEU A 283 4.03 -19.05 6.35
CA LEU A 283 2.98 -18.65 7.28
C LEU A 283 1.90 -19.74 7.46
N SER A 284 1.75 -20.66 6.52
CA SER A 284 0.77 -21.76 6.61
C SER A 284 1.35 -23.03 7.23
N TYR A 285 2.66 -23.27 7.07
CA TYR A 285 3.30 -24.51 7.53
C TYR A 285 3.41 -24.57 9.05
N SER A 286 3.00 -25.71 9.63
CA SER A 286 2.82 -25.86 11.09
C SER A 286 4.09 -25.62 11.91
N ARG A 287 5.27 -25.93 11.35
CA ARG A 287 6.56 -25.77 12.03
C ARG A 287 7.07 -24.32 12.03
N THR A 288 6.67 -23.51 11.06
CA THR A 288 7.20 -22.14 10.87
C THR A 288 6.21 -21.06 11.31
N LYS A 289 4.90 -21.30 11.17
CA LYS A 289 3.84 -20.30 11.38
C LYS A 289 3.79 -19.66 12.77
N ALA A 290 4.24 -20.37 13.80
CA ALA A 290 4.23 -19.89 15.19
C ALA A 290 5.50 -19.12 15.58
N ILE A 291 6.53 -19.11 14.72
CA ILE A 291 7.84 -18.54 15.03
C ILE A 291 7.91 -17.12 14.47
N GLN A 292 8.11 -16.13 15.35
CA GLN A 292 8.16 -14.71 14.99
C GLN A 292 9.25 -14.37 13.96
N ALA A 293 10.37 -15.09 13.95
CA ALA A 293 11.44 -14.86 12.96
C ALA A 293 10.96 -15.14 11.52
N TRP A 294 10.19 -16.21 11.32
CA TRP A 294 9.62 -16.55 10.02
C TRP A 294 8.49 -15.59 9.63
N GLN A 295 7.71 -15.10 10.60
CA GLN A 295 6.69 -14.06 10.36
C GLN A 295 7.32 -12.73 9.91
N VAL A 296 8.44 -12.34 10.51
CA VAL A 296 9.21 -11.15 10.10
C VAL A 296 9.77 -11.32 8.70
N LEU A 297 10.42 -12.46 8.41
CA LEU A 297 10.96 -12.73 7.09
C LEU A 297 9.85 -12.71 6.02
N ALA A 298 8.74 -13.42 6.27
CA ALA A 298 7.59 -13.44 5.38
C ALA A 298 7.02 -12.02 5.16
N SER A 299 6.93 -11.19 6.20
CA SER A 299 6.46 -9.81 6.07
C SER A 299 7.39 -8.97 5.17
N ILE A 300 8.71 -9.10 5.32
CA ILE A 300 9.69 -8.39 4.48
C ILE A 300 9.58 -8.83 3.02
N LEU A 301 9.46 -10.14 2.79
CA LEU A 301 9.30 -10.70 1.45
C LEU A 301 8.00 -10.22 0.79
N VAL A 302 6.88 -10.23 1.52
CA VAL A 302 5.59 -9.68 1.04
C VAL A 302 5.72 -8.20 0.67
N LEU A 303 6.30 -7.39 1.55
CA LEU A 303 6.52 -5.96 1.29
C LEU A 303 7.36 -5.73 0.03
N THR A 304 8.41 -6.54 -0.16
CA THR A 304 9.26 -6.49 -1.36
C THR A 304 8.51 -6.92 -2.62
N GLY A 305 7.69 -7.97 -2.52
CA GLY A 305 6.83 -8.45 -3.60
C GLY A 305 5.84 -7.39 -4.06
N ILE A 306 5.09 -6.78 -3.13
CA ILE A 306 4.12 -5.74 -3.48
C ILE A 306 4.79 -4.46 -4.02
N MET A 307 5.96 -4.07 -3.49
CA MET A 307 6.72 -2.96 -4.10
C MET A 307 7.14 -3.29 -5.54
N THR A 308 7.54 -4.54 -5.79
CA THR A 308 7.90 -4.99 -7.14
C THR A 308 6.69 -5.01 -8.07
N MET A 309 5.53 -5.46 -7.57
CA MET A 309 4.26 -5.38 -8.30
C MET A 309 3.95 -3.93 -8.69
N ARG A 310 4.08 -2.96 -7.77
CA ARG A 310 3.87 -1.53 -8.10
C ARG A 310 4.86 -1.05 -9.16
N TYR A 311 6.12 -1.47 -9.09
CA TYR A 311 7.11 -1.16 -10.11
C TYR A 311 6.73 -1.76 -11.49
N ILE A 312 6.33 -3.03 -11.55
CA ILE A 312 5.92 -3.71 -12.78
C ILE A 312 4.69 -3.03 -13.37
N VAL A 313 3.68 -2.73 -12.56
CA VAL A 313 2.49 -2.04 -13.04
C VAL A 313 2.89 -0.70 -13.66
N ILE A 314 3.68 0.14 -12.98
CA ILE A 314 3.99 1.49 -13.49
C ILE A 314 4.97 1.47 -14.66
N ILE A 315 6.09 0.76 -14.55
CA ILE A 315 7.11 0.75 -15.61
C ILE A 315 6.76 -0.25 -16.70
N GLY A 316 6.37 -1.47 -16.34
CA GLY A 316 5.93 -2.47 -17.30
C GLY A 316 4.67 -2.07 -18.05
N GLY A 317 3.70 -1.46 -17.37
CA GLY A 317 2.46 -1.02 -18.03
C GLY A 317 2.68 0.06 -19.10
N GLN A 318 3.73 0.87 -18.96
CA GLN A 318 4.08 1.89 -19.96
C GLN A 318 4.89 1.33 -21.13
N SER A 319 5.60 0.22 -20.95
CA SER A 319 6.56 -0.31 -21.91
C SER A 319 5.95 -0.86 -23.20
N PHE A 320 4.62 -1.04 -23.26
CA PHE A 320 3.91 -1.44 -24.47
C PHE A 320 3.36 -0.20 -25.21
N PRO A 321 3.66 -0.05 -26.50
CA PRO A 321 3.19 1.08 -27.30
C PRO A 321 1.67 1.04 -27.43
N VAL A 322 1.05 2.22 -27.35
CA VAL A 322 -0.38 2.40 -27.64
C VAL A 322 -0.51 2.45 -29.17
N GLN A 323 -1.23 1.51 -29.78
CA GLN A 323 -1.65 1.72 -31.17
C GLN A 323 -2.69 2.84 -31.18
N LEU A 324 -2.34 3.96 -31.82
CA LEU A 324 -3.33 4.98 -32.18
C LEU A 324 -4.24 4.34 -33.23
N ILE A 325 -5.44 3.93 -32.81
CA ILE A 325 -6.56 3.61 -33.71
C ILE A 325 -6.94 4.89 -34.46
#